data_AF-N9F6A6-F1
#
_entry.id   AF-N9F6A6-F1
#
_cell.length_a   1.000
_cell.length_b   1.000
_cell.length_c   1.000
_cell.angle_alpha   90.00
_cell.angle_beta   90.00
_cell.angle_gamma   90.00
#
_symmetry.space_group_name_H-M   'P 1'
#
loop_
_entity.id
_entity.type
_entity.pdbx_description
1 polymer ?
#
loop_
_entity_poly.entity_id
_entity_poly.type
_entity_poly.pdbx_seq_one_letter_code
_entity_poly.pdbx_strand_id
1 'polypeptide(L)'
;MWIKQQTLNHVPQQLLSRLKPNLIGLLAALTLGLSLTGCVTTPNPVKQAADKLVGQHVNKAIDIFGSPTYRVPASKLGGSAMWENSIVSQHVVQQFVQTGSEYAGQRVVGQTGGQGVVGAIYENQYRPTGYYQNAVQERAQYLCNITALTGPGDIITNIMVIGCKQTKDGL
;
A
#
# COMPACT_ATOMS: atom_id res chain seq x y z
N MET A 1 21.71 -31.00 -56.08
CA MET A 1 22.13 -30.71 -54.69
C MET A 1 20.86 -30.74 -53.83
N TRP A 2 20.91 -31.53 -52.76
CA TRP A 2 19.80 -32.00 -51.92
C TRP A 2 19.02 -30.85 -51.24
N ILE A 3 17.67 -30.80 -51.29
CA ILE A 3 16.69 -31.49 -50.41
C ILE A 3 16.96 -31.10 -48.94
N LYS A 4 16.06 -30.42 -48.20
CA LYS A 4 14.82 -31.01 -47.68
C LYS A 4 13.94 -29.96 -46.98
N GLN A 5 12.70 -29.84 -47.44
CA GLN A 5 11.57 -29.28 -46.69
C GLN A 5 10.63 -30.49 -46.46
N GLN A 6 10.49 -30.93 -45.21
CA GLN A 6 9.57 -32.00 -44.77
C GLN A 6 8.53 -31.32 -43.86
N THR A 7 7.24 -31.18 -44.18
CA THR A 7 6.13 -32.15 -44.37
C THR A 7 5.94 -33.16 -43.24
N LEU A 8 4.79 -33.12 -42.56
CA LEU A 8 3.71 -34.15 -42.57
C LEU A 8 2.58 -33.68 -41.62
N ASN A 9 1.40 -33.32 -42.11
CA ASN A 9 0.26 -34.16 -42.50
C ASN A 9 -0.49 -34.83 -41.32
N HIS A 10 -1.66 -34.23 -41.06
CA HIS A 10 -2.96 -34.82 -40.74
C HIS A 10 -3.12 -36.34 -40.95
N VAL A 11 -3.59 -37.09 -39.94
CA VAL A 11 -4.49 -38.26 -40.06
C VAL A 11 -5.36 -38.39 -38.79
N PRO A 12 -6.70 -38.59 -38.88
CA PRO A 12 -7.62 -38.73 -37.76
C PRO A 12 -8.10 -40.19 -37.49
N GLN A 13 -8.81 -40.34 -36.36
CA GLN A 13 -9.81 -41.36 -35.99
C GLN A 13 -9.41 -42.78 -35.52
N GLN A 14 -9.87 -43.06 -34.29
CA GLN A 14 -10.60 -44.27 -33.84
C GLN A 14 -9.83 -45.60 -33.74
N LEU A 15 -9.51 -45.98 -32.49
CA LEU A 15 -9.62 -47.38 -32.07
C LEU A 15 -10.11 -47.45 -30.61
N LEU A 16 -11.43 -47.55 -30.48
CA LEU A 16 -12.15 -47.93 -29.26
C LEU A 16 -11.99 -49.43 -29.05
N SER A 17 -11.33 -49.87 -27.97
CA SER A 17 -11.67 -51.16 -27.37
C SER A 17 -11.21 -51.28 -25.91
N ARG A 18 -12.21 -51.20 -25.03
CA ARG A 18 -12.39 -52.03 -23.82
C ARG A 18 -11.23 -52.09 -22.81
N LEU A 19 -11.42 -51.48 -21.64
CA LEU A 19 -11.39 -52.19 -20.35
C LEU A 19 -11.93 -51.31 -19.22
N LYS A 20 -12.68 -51.96 -18.31
CA LYS A 20 -13.52 -51.41 -17.23
C LYS A 20 -12.71 -50.66 -16.16
N PRO A 21 -13.36 -49.76 -15.37
CA PRO A 21 -12.71 -49.03 -14.29
C PRO A 21 -12.64 -49.91 -13.03
N ASN A 22 -11.50 -49.94 -12.36
CA ASN A 22 -11.40 -49.83 -10.89
C ASN A 22 -9.98 -50.11 -10.37
N LEU A 23 -9.61 -49.25 -9.41
CA LEU A 23 -8.76 -49.48 -8.24
C LEU A 23 -7.21 -49.58 -8.37
N ILE A 24 -6.60 -48.67 -7.60
CA ILE A 24 -5.36 -48.80 -6.79
C ILE A 24 -4.02 -48.50 -7.47
N GLY A 25 -3.28 -47.58 -6.83
CA GLY A 25 -1.81 -47.63 -6.75
C GLY A 25 -1.14 -46.37 -7.30
N LEU A 26 -0.94 -45.35 -6.47
CA LEU A 26 0.37 -45.02 -5.86
C LEU A 26 1.37 -44.32 -6.79
N LEU A 27 1.78 -43.12 -6.35
CA LEU A 27 3.08 -42.48 -6.59
C LEU A 27 3.45 -42.06 -8.03
N ALA A 28 3.39 -40.76 -8.30
CA ALA A 28 4.59 -39.95 -8.55
C ALA A 28 4.21 -38.49 -8.90
N ALA A 29 5.09 -37.57 -8.54
CA ALA A 29 5.11 -36.17 -8.92
C ALA A 29 4.03 -35.27 -8.30
N LEU A 30 4.09 -35.13 -6.96
CA LEU A 30 3.74 -33.85 -6.34
C LEU A 30 4.81 -32.83 -6.81
N THR A 31 4.53 -32.20 -7.93
CA THR A 31 5.28 -31.09 -8.50
C THR A 31 5.59 -30.08 -7.39
N LEU A 32 6.89 -29.79 -7.21
CA LEU A 32 7.38 -28.63 -6.47
C LEU A 32 6.62 -27.39 -6.94
N GLY A 33 5.62 -26.99 -6.18
CA GLY A 33 5.06 -25.66 -6.24
C GLY A 33 6.14 -24.72 -5.71
N LEU A 34 6.96 -24.17 -6.61
CA LEU A 34 7.72 -22.95 -6.36
C LEU A 34 6.72 -21.91 -5.86
N SER A 35 6.60 -21.78 -4.55
CA SER A 35 6.07 -20.58 -3.94
C SER A 35 7.03 -19.46 -4.29
N LEU A 36 6.79 -18.79 -5.41
CA LEU A 36 7.25 -17.42 -5.58
C LEU A 36 6.58 -16.64 -4.45
N THR A 37 7.25 -16.55 -3.31
CA THR A 37 7.10 -15.45 -2.37
C THR A 37 7.53 -14.21 -3.14
N GLY A 38 6.64 -13.70 -3.98
CA GLY A 38 6.75 -12.35 -4.49
C GLY A 38 6.78 -11.46 -3.27
N CYS A 39 7.93 -10.85 -2.99
CA CYS A 39 7.98 -9.68 -2.13
C CYS A 39 6.96 -8.68 -2.70
N VAL A 40 5.79 -8.61 -2.08
CA VAL A 40 4.86 -7.52 -2.31
C VAL A 40 5.55 -6.30 -1.71
N THR A 41 6.38 -5.64 -2.50
CA THR A 41 6.92 -4.33 -2.17
C THR A 41 5.72 -3.39 -2.12
N THR A 42 5.26 -3.11 -0.90
CA THR A 42 4.27 -2.08 -0.66
C THR A 42 4.76 -0.79 -1.33
N PRO A 43 3.98 -0.19 -2.24
CA PRO A 43 4.43 0.99 -2.96
C PRO A 43 4.70 2.11 -1.96
N ASN A 44 5.85 2.75 -2.09
CA ASN A 44 6.19 3.91 -1.26
C ASN A 44 5.10 4.99 -1.39
N PRO A 45 4.50 5.49 -0.28
CA PRO A 45 3.46 6.50 -0.31
C PRO A 45 3.90 7.78 -1.04
N VAL A 46 5.17 8.17 -0.94
CA VAL A 46 5.72 9.32 -1.67
C VAL A 46 5.65 9.11 -3.18
N LYS A 47 5.90 7.88 -3.66
CA LYS A 47 5.79 7.54 -5.07
C LYS A 47 4.33 7.63 -5.55
N GLN A 48 3.38 7.10 -4.78
CA GLN A 48 1.95 7.23 -5.13
C GLN A 48 1.47 8.68 -5.15
N ALA A 49 1.94 9.50 -4.21
CA ALA A 49 1.61 10.93 -4.18
C ALA A 49 2.23 11.67 -5.37
N ALA A 50 3.49 11.38 -5.70
CA ALA A 50 4.17 11.94 -6.86
C ALA A 50 3.46 11.57 -8.17
N ASP A 51 3.11 10.30 -8.37
CA ASP A 51 2.45 9.82 -9.59
C ASP A 51 1.13 10.55 -9.88
N LYS A 52 0.42 11.04 -8.85
CA LYS A 52 -0.82 11.84 -9.00
C LYS A 52 -0.59 13.27 -9.52
N LEU A 53 0.65 13.75 -9.53
CA LEU A 53 1.03 15.07 -10.02
C LEU A 53 1.27 15.09 -11.53
N VAL A 54 1.36 13.92 -12.17
CA VAL A 54 1.46 13.85 -13.64
C VAL A 54 0.21 14.47 -14.27
N GLY A 55 0.42 15.35 -15.24
CA GLY A 55 -0.62 16.17 -15.87
C GLY A 55 -0.95 17.46 -15.13
N GLN A 56 -0.35 17.72 -13.96
CA GLN A 56 -0.49 18.97 -13.22
C GLN A 56 0.69 19.91 -13.47
N HIS A 57 0.50 21.19 -13.17
CA HIS A 57 1.57 22.18 -13.24
C HIS A 57 2.62 21.94 -12.14
N VAL A 58 3.91 22.15 -12.46
CA VAL A 58 5.04 21.88 -11.56
C VAL A 58 4.97 22.61 -10.23
N ASN A 59 4.30 23.78 -10.19
CA ASN A 59 4.06 24.52 -8.94
C ASN A 59 3.33 23.66 -7.88
N LYS A 60 2.47 22.72 -8.27
CA LYS A 60 1.84 21.80 -7.31
C LYS A 60 2.85 20.86 -6.66
N ALA A 61 3.86 20.41 -7.41
CA ALA A 61 4.95 19.63 -6.84
C ALA A 61 5.84 20.49 -5.93
N ILE A 62 6.06 21.75 -6.28
CA ILE A 62 6.81 22.71 -5.43
C ILE A 62 6.06 22.98 -4.12
N ASP A 63 4.74 23.11 -4.15
CA ASP A 63 3.92 23.28 -2.94
C ASP A 63 4.02 22.08 -1.98
N ILE A 64 4.20 20.87 -2.53
CA ILE A 64 4.22 19.61 -1.76
C ILE A 64 5.63 19.25 -1.29
N PHE A 65 6.63 19.38 -2.15
CA PHE A 65 8.01 18.94 -1.90
C PHE A 65 8.95 20.09 -1.51
N GLY A 66 8.45 21.32 -1.51
CA GLY A 66 9.24 22.53 -1.29
C GLY A 66 9.98 23.00 -2.55
N SER A 67 10.92 23.92 -2.38
CA SER A 67 11.74 24.42 -3.49
C SER A 67 12.69 23.34 -4.02
N PRO A 68 12.79 23.16 -5.34
CA PRO A 68 13.70 22.19 -5.94
C PRO A 68 15.16 22.61 -5.76
N THR A 69 16.05 21.63 -5.59
CA THR A 69 17.50 21.79 -5.60
C THR A 69 17.99 22.31 -6.96
N TYR A 70 17.40 21.80 -8.05
CA TYR A 70 17.70 22.22 -9.41
C TYR A 70 16.42 22.36 -10.23
N ARG A 71 16.34 23.43 -11.02
CA ARG A 71 15.21 23.67 -11.93
C ARG A 71 15.69 24.17 -13.28
N VAL A 72 15.21 23.49 -14.32
CA VAL A 72 15.22 23.96 -15.70
C VAL A 72 13.78 24.33 -16.05
N PRO A 73 13.46 25.63 -16.27
CA PRO A 73 12.12 26.03 -16.62
C PRO A 73 11.69 25.40 -17.95
N ALA A 74 10.38 25.12 -18.10
CA ALA A 74 9.86 24.53 -19.33
C ALA A 74 10.16 25.38 -20.56
N SER A 75 10.80 24.74 -21.55
CA SER A 75 10.95 25.25 -22.90
C SER A 75 10.03 24.51 -23.87
N LYS A 76 10.12 24.79 -25.18
CA LYS A 76 9.44 23.98 -26.21
C LYS A 76 9.87 22.50 -26.19
N LEU A 77 11.06 22.22 -25.67
CA LEU A 77 11.61 20.86 -25.53
C LEU A 77 11.32 20.25 -24.15
N GLY A 78 10.59 20.97 -23.29
CA GLY A 78 10.36 20.61 -21.90
C GLY A 78 11.36 21.25 -20.93
N GLY A 79 11.23 20.87 -19.67
CA GLY A 79 12.05 21.31 -18.55
C GLY A 79 12.14 20.21 -17.49
N SER A 80 12.72 20.54 -16.33
CA SER A 80 12.85 19.61 -15.21
C SER A 80 12.93 20.33 -13.88
N ALA A 81 12.48 19.64 -12.83
CA ALA A 81 12.67 20.05 -11.45
C ALA A 81 13.18 18.84 -10.65
N MET A 82 14.20 19.05 -9.83
CA MET A 82 14.86 18.00 -9.07
C MET A 82 14.94 18.41 -7.61
N TRP A 83 14.53 17.52 -6.73
CA TRP A 83 14.68 17.65 -5.28
C TRP A 83 15.57 16.52 -4.79
N GLU A 84 16.73 16.90 -4.25
CA GLU A 84 17.66 15.95 -3.62
C GLU A 84 17.43 15.95 -2.12
N ASN A 85 17.34 14.76 -1.52
CA ASN A 85 17.10 14.60 -0.08
C ASN A 85 15.88 15.40 0.41
N SER A 86 14.83 15.49 -0.40
CA SER A 86 13.59 16.19 -0.03
C SER A 86 12.92 15.46 1.12
N ILE A 87 12.58 16.20 2.18
CA ILE A 87 11.78 15.71 3.28
C ILE A 87 10.31 15.76 2.86
N VAL A 88 9.72 14.60 2.59
CA VAL A 88 8.29 14.49 2.32
C VAL A 88 7.59 13.96 3.56
N SER A 89 6.81 14.82 4.23
CA SER A 89 5.98 14.45 5.38
C SER A 89 4.61 14.01 4.90
N GLN A 90 4.33 12.71 4.84
CA GLN A 90 2.97 12.22 4.62
C GLN A 90 2.68 11.01 5.49
N HIS A 91 1.94 11.22 6.58
CA HIS A 91 1.22 10.15 7.26
C HIS A 91 -0.14 10.68 7.69
N VAL A 92 -1.21 10.25 7.04
CA VAL A 92 -2.58 10.50 7.51
C VAL A 92 -2.99 9.28 8.31
N VAL A 93 -3.19 9.45 9.62
CA VAL A 93 -3.74 8.39 10.49
C VAL A 93 -5.16 8.70 10.87
N GLN A 94 -5.96 7.66 11.02
CA GLN A 94 -7.21 7.78 11.76
C GLN A 94 -6.89 7.92 13.24
N GLN A 95 -7.14 9.10 13.78
CA GLN A 95 -7.10 9.38 15.20
C GLN A 95 -8.53 9.42 15.73
N PHE A 96 -8.79 8.71 16.83
CA PHE A 96 -10.06 8.84 17.55
C PHE A 96 -10.05 10.11 18.40
N VAL A 97 -11.01 11.00 18.18
CA VAL A 97 -11.22 12.19 19.00
C VAL A 97 -12.37 11.92 19.94
N GLN A 98 -12.04 11.82 21.23
CA GLN A 98 -13.04 11.68 22.28
C GLN A 98 -13.74 13.04 22.51
N THR A 99 -15.03 13.09 22.24
CA THR A 99 -15.89 14.26 22.47
C THR A 99 -16.70 14.16 23.75
N GLY A 100 -16.71 12.99 24.39
CA GLY A 100 -17.41 12.79 25.65
C GLY A 100 -17.30 11.35 26.15
N SER A 101 -18.20 11.00 27.04
CA SER A 101 -18.41 9.64 27.50
C SER A 101 -19.91 9.39 27.64
N GLU A 102 -20.33 8.16 27.38
CA GLU A 102 -21.71 7.73 27.58
C GLU A 102 -21.79 6.57 28.56
N TYR A 103 -22.90 6.50 29.28
CA TYR A 103 -23.17 5.41 30.21
C TYR A 103 -23.29 4.09 29.44
N ALA A 104 -22.45 3.12 29.82
CA ALA A 104 -22.32 1.83 29.16
C ALA A 104 -22.88 0.67 29.99
N GLY A 105 -23.57 0.97 31.10
CA GLY A 105 -24.14 -0.02 32.01
C GLY A 105 -23.47 -0.04 33.37
N GLN A 106 -23.82 -1.03 34.16
CA GLN A 106 -23.28 -1.24 35.51
C GLN A 106 -22.58 -2.59 35.57
N ARG A 107 -21.45 -2.61 36.29
CA ARG A 107 -20.71 -3.84 36.58
C ARG A 107 -20.70 -4.08 38.09
N VAL A 108 -20.85 -5.33 38.50
CA VAL A 108 -20.63 -5.73 39.90
C VAL A 108 -19.13 -5.68 40.19
N VAL A 109 -18.75 -4.85 41.16
CA VAL A 109 -17.35 -4.63 41.57
C VAL A 109 -17.04 -5.23 42.94
N GLY A 110 -18.06 -5.67 43.65
CA GLY A 110 -17.90 -6.35 44.92
C GLY A 110 -19.19 -6.97 45.40
N GLN A 111 -19.09 -7.76 46.46
CA GLN A 111 -20.23 -8.25 47.21
C GLN A 111 -20.03 -7.86 48.68
N THR A 112 -21.08 -7.34 49.31
CA THR A 112 -21.10 -7.11 50.76
C THR A 112 -21.64 -8.37 51.43
N GLY A 113 -20.96 -8.87 52.47
CA GLY A 113 -21.41 -10.03 53.24
C GLY A 113 -21.41 -9.75 54.74
N GLY A 114 -22.58 -9.90 55.37
CA GLY A 114 -22.79 -9.86 56.81
C GLY A 114 -24.22 -10.24 57.19
N GLN A 115 -24.38 -11.05 58.26
CA GLN A 115 -25.67 -11.51 58.82
C GLN A 115 -26.73 -11.97 57.80
N GLY A 116 -26.36 -12.87 56.88
CA GLY A 116 -27.34 -13.61 56.05
C GLY A 116 -27.88 -12.87 54.83
N VAL A 117 -27.43 -11.65 54.54
CA VAL A 117 -27.79 -10.91 53.31
C VAL A 117 -26.54 -10.70 52.46
N VAL A 118 -26.58 -11.15 51.21
CA VAL A 118 -25.54 -10.89 50.21
C VAL A 118 -26.05 -9.80 49.26
N GLY A 119 -25.39 -8.65 49.27
CA GLY A 119 -25.68 -7.52 48.37
C GLY A 119 -24.57 -7.35 47.34
N ALA A 120 -24.93 -7.11 46.08
CA ALA A 120 -23.96 -6.76 45.04
C ALA A 120 -23.68 -5.25 45.04
N ILE A 121 -22.41 -4.87 44.96
CA ILE A 121 -21.97 -3.48 44.78
C ILE A 121 -21.83 -3.24 43.28
N TYR A 122 -22.56 -2.27 42.76
CA TYR A 122 -22.55 -1.92 41.34
C TYR A 122 -21.77 -0.62 41.12
N GLU A 123 -20.95 -0.61 40.08
CA GLU A 123 -20.24 0.59 39.60
C GLU A 123 -20.69 0.93 38.18
N ASN A 124 -21.00 2.21 37.95
CA ASN A 124 -21.36 2.73 36.64
C ASN A 124 -20.14 2.71 35.72
N GLN A 125 -20.30 2.09 34.56
CA GLN A 125 -19.29 2.05 33.51
C GLN A 125 -19.61 3.12 32.47
N TYR A 126 -18.58 3.82 32.02
CA TYR A 126 -18.70 4.82 30.96
C TYR A 126 -17.76 4.43 29.82
N ARG A 127 -18.23 4.52 28.58
CA ARG A 127 -17.38 4.31 27.39
C ARG A 127 -17.12 5.65 26.70
N PRO A 128 -15.92 5.88 26.15
CA PRO A 128 -15.63 7.11 25.44
C PRO A 128 -16.49 7.21 24.18
N THR A 129 -17.06 8.39 23.94
CA THR A 129 -17.76 8.72 22.69
C THR A 129 -16.96 9.73 21.90
N GLY A 130 -17.07 9.66 20.58
CA GLY A 130 -16.21 10.42 19.70
C GLY A 130 -16.36 10.03 18.25
N TYR A 131 -15.49 10.59 17.42
CA TYR A 131 -15.43 10.30 16.00
C TYR A 131 -13.98 10.06 15.56
N TYR A 132 -13.80 9.29 14.49
CA TYR A 132 -12.51 9.14 13.85
C TYR A 132 -12.30 10.29 12.88
N GLN A 133 -11.16 10.96 12.99
CA GLN A 133 -10.73 11.96 12.03
C GLN A 133 -9.40 11.60 11.42
N ASN A 134 -9.21 12.00 10.17
CA ASN A 134 -7.92 11.93 9.50
C ASN A 134 -7.02 13.03 10.08
N ALA A 135 -6.04 12.64 10.88
CA ALA A 135 -5.02 13.53 11.41
C ALA A 135 -3.73 13.34 10.60
N VAL A 136 -3.11 14.45 10.19
CA VAL A 136 -1.75 14.42 9.67
C VAL A 136 -0.83 14.16 10.86
N GLN A 137 -0.28 12.95 10.95
CA GLN A 137 0.72 12.61 11.95
C GLN A 137 2.08 13.06 11.42
N GLU A 138 2.63 14.11 12.01
CA GLU A 138 3.91 14.71 11.62
C GLU A 138 5.14 13.83 11.96
N ARG A 139 5.23 12.56 11.56
CA ARG A 139 6.42 11.72 11.88
C ARG A 139 6.81 10.65 10.86
N ALA A 140 6.49 10.83 9.59
CA ALA A 140 7.15 10.07 8.53
C ALA A 140 7.81 11.05 7.57
N GLN A 141 8.98 11.53 7.97
CA GLN A 141 9.86 12.29 7.09
C GLN A 141 10.55 11.27 6.19
N TYR A 142 10.26 11.29 4.89
CA TYR A 142 10.99 10.49 3.92
C TYR A 142 12.04 11.38 3.28
N LEU A 143 13.31 10.98 3.31
CA LEU A 143 14.34 11.58 2.47
C LEU A 143 14.31 10.89 1.12
N CYS A 144 13.84 11.61 0.10
CA CYS A 144 13.66 11.11 -1.25
C CYS A 144 14.41 11.96 -2.26
N ASN A 145 14.91 11.33 -3.32
CA ASN A 145 15.31 12.02 -4.54
C ASN A 145 14.15 11.99 -5.52
N ILE A 146 13.64 13.17 -5.87
CA ILE A 146 12.47 13.35 -6.72
C ILE A 146 12.90 14.11 -7.96
N THR A 147 12.54 13.61 -9.13
CA THR A 147 12.78 14.27 -10.41
C THR A 147 11.47 14.37 -11.18
N ALA A 148 10.98 15.58 -11.42
CA ALA A 148 9.85 15.83 -12.30
C ALA A 148 10.36 16.32 -13.65
N LEU A 149 9.91 15.68 -14.73
CA LEU A 149 10.07 16.17 -16.10
C LEU A 149 8.82 16.95 -16.48
N THR A 150 9.01 18.11 -17.10
CA THR A 150 7.91 18.98 -17.53
C THR A 150 7.90 19.12 -19.05
N GLY A 151 6.70 19.19 -19.63
CA GLY A 151 6.46 19.58 -21.01
C GLY A 151 6.27 21.09 -21.14
N PRO A 152 5.84 21.56 -22.33
CA PRO A 152 5.49 22.97 -22.55
C PRO A 152 4.45 23.46 -21.52
N GLY A 153 4.66 24.66 -20.97
CA GLY A 153 3.77 25.22 -19.95
C GLY A 153 3.95 24.62 -18.55
N ASP A 154 5.13 24.05 -18.26
CA ASP A 154 5.50 23.53 -16.93
C ASP A 154 4.57 22.41 -16.42
N ILE A 155 3.89 21.69 -17.33
CA ILE A 155 3.06 20.54 -16.99
C ILE A 155 3.93 19.30 -16.81
N ILE A 156 3.78 18.61 -15.68
CA ILE A 156 4.54 17.39 -15.37
C ILE A 156 4.12 16.27 -16.32
N THR A 157 5.07 15.76 -17.09
CA THR A 157 4.87 14.62 -18.00
C THR A 157 5.33 13.32 -17.39
N ASN A 158 6.31 13.37 -16.49
CA ASN A 158 6.81 12.22 -15.76
C ASN A 158 7.38 12.67 -14.41
N ILE A 159 7.27 11.82 -13.41
CA ILE A 159 7.91 12.04 -12.12
C ILE A 159 8.52 10.74 -11.61
N MET A 160 9.77 10.83 -11.19
CA MET A 160 10.55 9.71 -10.67
C MET A 160 10.84 9.97 -9.21
N VAL A 161 10.62 8.95 -8.38
CA VAL A 161 10.92 8.96 -6.95
C VAL A 161 11.87 7.82 -6.66
N ILE A 162 13.07 8.15 -6.20
CA ILE A 162 14.19 7.21 -6.00
C ILE A 162 14.76 7.39 -4.59
N GLY A 163 15.23 6.29 -4.00
CA GLY A 163 16.08 6.34 -2.80
C GLY A 163 15.37 6.79 -1.53
N CYS A 164 14.04 6.70 -1.47
CA CYS A 164 13.28 7.10 -0.29
C CYS A 164 13.59 6.27 0.93
N LYS A 165 14.14 6.92 1.96
CA LYS A 165 14.38 6.33 3.28
C LYS A 165 13.51 7.05 4.31
N GLN A 166 12.82 6.29 5.16
CA GLN A 166 12.20 6.89 6.34
C GLN A 166 13.29 7.39 7.28
N THR A 167 13.22 8.65 7.67
CA THR A 167 13.96 9.17 8.82
C THR A 167 13.04 9.04 10.03
N LYS A 168 13.54 8.38 11.07
CA LYS A 168 12.85 8.32 12.38
C LYS A 168 13.08 9.58 13.20
N ASP A 169 14.05 10.38 12.78
CA ASP A 169 14.45 11.59 13.43
C ASP A 169 13.91 12.74 12.58
N GLY A 170 12.82 13.34 13.06
CA GLY A 170 12.53 14.72 12.69
C GLY A 170 13.76 15.53 13.05
N LEU A 171 14.36 16.15 12.04
CA LEU A 171 15.58 16.95 12.20
C LEU A 171 15.44 17.99 13.31
#